data_AF-A0A352A584-F1
#
_entry.id   AF-A0A352A584-F1
#
_cell.length_a   1.000
_cell.length_b   1.000
_cell.length_c   1.000
_cell.angle_alpha   90.00
_cell.angle_beta   90.00
_cell.angle_gamma   90.00
#
_symmetry.space_group_name_H-M   'P 1'
#
loop_
_entity.id
_entity.type
_entity.pdbx_description
1 polymer ?
#
loop_
_entity_poly.entity_id
_entity_poly.type
_entity_poly.pdbx_seq_one_letter_code
_entity_poly.pdbx_strand_id
1 'polypeptide(L)' 'MKTIIMKTKMLNTGYTFEETYEVENNVNAREYAEEMITNFNNTLRPNESPRELVDVKEN' A
#
# COMPACT_ATOMS: atom_id res chain seq x y z
N MET A 1 5.30 -18.19 2.57
CA MET A 1 5.51 -16.74 2.58
C MET A 1 5.91 -16.35 1.17
N LYS A 2 5.26 -15.33 0.62
CA LYS A 2 5.59 -14.73 -0.67
C LYS A 2 5.92 -13.26 -0.44
N THR A 3 6.70 -12.68 -1.34
CA THR A 3 7.04 -11.27 -1.24
C THR A 3 6.09 -10.48 -2.12
N ILE A 4 5.60 -9.35 -1.63
CA ILE A 4 4.82 -8.41 -2.41
C ILE A 4 5.51 -7.06 -2.41
N ILE A 5 5.47 -6.37 -3.54
CA ILE A 5 5.97 -5.00 -3.70
C ILE A 5 4.77 -4.11 -4.00
N MET A 6 4.47 -3.21 -3.07
CA MET A 6 3.40 -2.23 -3.17
C MET A 6 3.98 -0.91 -3.66
N LYS A 7 3.48 -0.40 -4.77
CA LYS A 7 3.79 0.96 -5.24
C LYS A 7 2.69 1.91 -4.79
N THR A 8 3.10 2.93 -4.05
CA THR A 8 2.18 3.85 -3.38
C THR A 8 2.46 5.28 -3.80
N LYS A 9 1.42 6.10 -3.89
CA LYS A 9 1.51 7.54 -4.18
C LYS A 9 0.94 8.36 -3.03
N MET A 10 1.66 9.40 -2.60
CA MET A 10 1.13 10.43 -1.70
C MET A 10 0.34 11.45 -2.52
N LEU A 11 -0.96 11.62 -2.25
CA LEU A 11 -1.82 12.46 -3.09
C LEU A 11 -1.46 13.96 -3.04
N ASN A 12 -1.03 14.48 -1.89
CA ASN A 12 -0.74 15.91 -1.75
C ASN A 12 0.56 16.33 -2.44
N THR A 13 1.54 15.43 -2.56
CA THR A 13 2.87 15.72 -3.13
C THR A 13 3.09 15.09 -4.49
N GLY A 14 2.27 14.12 -4.88
CA GLY A 14 2.47 13.28 -6.07
C GLY A 14 3.66 12.31 -5.96
N TYR A 15 4.36 12.30 -4.82
CA TYR A 15 5.52 11.45 -4.61
C TYR A 15 5.13 9.98 -4.60
N THR A 16 5.87 9.15 -5.34
CA THR A 16 5.66 7.70 -5.40
C THR A 16 6.84 6.94 -4.80
N PHE A 17 6.55 5.88 -4.06
CA PHE A 17 7.54 5.02 -3.44
C PHE A 17 7.07 3.57 -3.44
N GLU A 18 8.02 2.65 -3.24
CA GLU A 18 7.76 1.21 -3.19
C GLU A 18 8.03 0.69 -1.77
N GLU A 19 7.14 -0.15 -1.26
CA GLU A 19 7.23 -0.82 0.03
C GLU A 19 7.17 -2.34 -0.22
N THR A 20 8.04 -3.10 0.44
CA THR A 20 8.12 -4.56 0.29
C THR A 20 7.61 -5.23 1.57
N TYR A 21 6.73 -6.22 1.41
CA TYR A 21 6.14 -6.98 2.51
C TYR A 21 6.23 -8.47 2.25
N GLU A 22 6.42 -9.24 3.33
CA GLU A 22 6.25 -10.68 3.29
C GLU A 22 4.86 -11.03 3.82
N VAL A 23 4.10 -11.76 3.01
CA VAL A 23 2.73 -12.20 3.34
C VAL A 23 2.60 -13.71 3.18
N GLU A 24 1.59 -14.31 3.79
CA GLU A 24 1.30 -15.72 3.60
C GLU A 24 0.95 -16.03 2.14
N ASN A 25 1.25 -17.24 1.66
CA ASN A 25 1.10 -17.59 0.22
C ASN A 25 -0.36 -17.56 -0.25
N ASN A 26 -1.30 -17.80 0.66
CA ASN A 26 -2.75 -17.79 0.44
C ASN A 26 -3.37 -16.38 0.47
N VAL A 27 -2.62 -15.35 0.85
CA VAL A 27 -3.11 -13.96 0.88
C VAL A 27 -3.16 -13.42 -0.55
N ASN A 28 -4.29 -12.81 -0.92
CA ASN A 28 -4.39 -12.04 -2.16
C ASN A 28 -3.61 -10.72 -1.99
N ALA A 29 -2.53 -10.54 -2.74
CA ALA A 29 -1.63 -9.41 -2.57
C ALA A 29 -2.33 -8.07 -2.81
N ARG A 30 -3.26 -8.02 -3.77
CA ARG A 30 -3.99 -6.80 -4.10
C ARG A 30 -4.98 -6.42 -3.00
N GLU A 31 -5.78 -7.37 -2.53
CA GLU A 31 -6.72 -7.12 -1.43
C GLU A 31 -5.98 -6.68 -0.16
N TYR A 32 -4.86 -7.34 0.16
CA TYR A 32 -4.01 -6.97 1.29
C TYR A 32 -3.47 -5.53 1.18
N ALA A 33 -2.97 -5.16 -0.01
CA ALA A 33 -2.45 -3.82 -0.27
C ALA A 33 -3.55 -2.75 -0.20
N GLU A 34 -4.74 -3.03 -0.74
CA GLU A 34 -5.90 -2.13 -0.70
C GLU A 34 -6.39 -1.93 0.74
N GLU A 35 -6.45 -3.00 1.53
CA GLU A 35 -6.80 -2.93 2.96
C GLU A 35 -5.75 -2.13 3.75
N MET A 36 -4.47 -2.34 3.49
CA MET A 36 -3.39 -1.60 4.15
C MET A 36 -3.47 -0.10 3.87
N ILE A 37 -3.68 0.30 2.62
CA ILE A 37 -3.82 1.72 2.25
C ILE A 37 -5.08 2.32 2.89
N THR A 38 -6.19 1.58 2.89
CA THR A 38 -7.45 2.00 3.53
C THR A 38 -7.24 2.22 5.03
N ASN A 39 -6.62 1.26 5.71
CA ASN A 39 -6.32 1.35 7.14
C ASN A 39 -5.38 2.51 7.44
N PHE A 40 -4.32 2.70 6.65
CA PHE A 40 -3.44 3.87 6.77
C PHE A 40 -4.25 5.17 6.66
N ASN A 41 -5.05 5.32 5.61
CA ASN A 41 -5.84 6.53 5.36
C ASN A 41 -6.87 6.81 6.47
N ASN A 42 -7.43 5.76 7.09
CA ASN A 42 -8.36 5.91 8.22
C ASN A 42 -7.67 6.38 9.51
N THR A 43 -6.35 6.22 9.63
CA THR A 43 -5.58 6.67 10.80
C THR A 43 -4.99 8.07 10.65
N LEU A 44 -5.20 8.72 9.49
CA LEU A 44 -4.63 10.03 9.21
C LEU A 44 -5.21 11.10 10.13
N ARG A 45 -4.32 11.93 10.64
CA ARG A 45 -4.66 13.19 11.29
C ARG A 45 -5.10 14.21 10.24
N PRO A 46 -5.84 15.26 10.65
CA PRO A 46 -6.13 16.38 9.76
C PRO A 46 -4.86 16.93 9.10
N ASN A 47 -4.92 17.17 7.79
CA ASN A 47 -3.84 17.67 6.93
C ASN A 47 -2.71 16.68 6.59
N GLU A 48 -2.75 15.43 7.07
CA GLU A 48 -1.84 14.41 6.55
C GLU A 48 -2.24 13.98 5.14
N SER A 49 -1.24 13.63 4.32
CA SER A 49 -1.51 13.24 2.92
C SER A 49 -2.04 11.82 2.86
N PRO A 50 -3.23 11.60 2.26
CA PRO A 50 -3.67 10.26 1.91
C PRO A 50 -2.72 9.61 0.92
N ARG A 51 -2.73 8.28 0.97
CA ARG A 51 -2.00 7.39 0.07
C ARG A 51 -2.97 6.75 -0.91
N GLU A 52 -2.49 6.50 -2.11
CA GLU A 52 -3.19 5.78 -3.17
C GLU A 52 -2.33 4.59 -3.60
N LEU A 53 -2.97 3.43 -3.76
CA LEU A 53 -2.32 2.25 -4.32
C LEU A 53 -2.19 2.41 -5.83
N VAL A 54 -0.96 2.35 -6.34
CA VAL A 54 -0.67 2.50 -7.78
C VAL A 54 -0.51 1.14 -8.44
N ASP A 55 0.25 0.24 -7.83
CA ASP A 55 0.57 -1.08 -8.40
C ASP A 55 0.91 -2.07 -7.28
N VAL A 56 0.74 -3.37 -7.56
CA VAL A 56 1.12 -4.47 -6.67
C VAL A 56 1.77 -5.56 -7.51
N LYS A 57 2.99 -5.94 -7.14
CA LYS A 57 3.74 -7.03 -7.76
C LYS A 57 3.97 -8.14 -6.76
N GLU A 58 3.82 -9.38 -7.22
CA GLU A 58 4.18 -10.56 -6.44
C GLU A 58 5.54 -11.08 -6.92
N ASN A 59 6.41 -11.42 -5.97
CA ASN A 59 7.72 -12.03 -6.18
C ASN A 59 7.82 -13.37 -5.44
#